data_AF-A0A7J4FXU4-F1
#
_entry.id   AF-A0A7J4FXU4-F1
#
_cell.length_a   1.000
_cell.length_b   1.000
_cell.length_c   1.000
_cell.angle_alpha   90.00
_cell.angle_beta   90.00
_cell.angle_gamma   90.00
#
_symmetry.space_group_name_H-M   'P 1'
#
loop_
_entity.id
_entity.type
_entity.pdbx_description
1 polymer ?
#
loop_
_entity_poly.entity_id
_entity_poly.type
_entity_poly.pdbx_seq_one_letter_code
_entity_poly.pdbx_strand_id
1 'polypeptide(L)'
;MVYESGNTYRYTWIPIELGIVFYRIHIIDFAGNSNVTPYYNFTIIDTTAPSIFLDFPSNDSFIDTGTLINLTITDAHSVNTTWWSNDGGVTNSTLFVGTYDINTTNWVGRFNNSRYMGKRFLR
;
A
#
# COMPACT_ATOMS: atom_id res chain seq x y z
N MET A 1 22.14 19.99 7.37
CA MET A 1 21.53 20.50 8.60
C MET A 1 21.42 22.02 8.45
N VAL A 2 20.29 22.61 8.83
CA VAL A 2 19.99 24.03 8.63
C VAL A 2 19.73 24.66 10.01
N TYR A 3 20.35 25.80 10.29
CA TYR A 3 20.05 26.58 11.49
C TYR A 3 18.64 27.17 11.39
N GLU A 4 17.82 27.01 12.43
CA GLU A 4 16.48 27.61 12.47
C GLU A 4 16.47 28.88 13.33
N SER A 5 16.81 28.74 14.62
CA SER A 5 16.92 29.86 15.57
C SER A 5 17.53 29.39 16.89
N GLY A 6 18.20 30.28 17.64
CA GLY A 6 18.71 29.99 18.97
C GLY A 6 19.68 28.81 18.98
N ASN A 7 19.29 27.71 19.65
CA ASN A 7 20.03 26.45 19.68
C ASN A 7 19.34 25.34 18.88
N THR A 8 18.49 25.70 17.91
CA THR A 8 17.66 24.77 17.13
C THR A 8 18.19 24.64 15.71
N TYR A 9 18.36 23.38 15.29
CA TYR A 9 18.81 22.99 13.97
C TYR A 9 17.85 21.96 13.39
N ARG A 10 17.58 22.05 12.08
CA ARG A 10 16.75 21.09 11.35
C ARG A 10 17.58 20.23 10.41
N TYR A 11 17.27 18.94 10.41
CA TYR A 11 17.72 18.00 9.39
C TYR A 11 16.49 17.33 8.78
N THR A 12 16.39 17.35 7.46
CA THR A 12 15.31 16.70 6.72
C THR A 12 15.92 15.55 5.94
N TRP A 13 15.35 14.36 6.13
CA TRP A 13 15.68 13.16 5.38
C TRP A 13 14.39 12.49 4.95
N ILE A 14 14.35 12.01 3.71
CA ILE A 14 13.22 11.29 3.14
C ILE A 14 13.61 9.82 3.12
N PRO A 15 13.04 8.98 4.02
CA PRO A 15 13.30 7.54 4.01
C PRO A 15 12.71 6.90 2.76
N ILE A 16 13.44 5.91 2.21
CA ILE A 16 12.96 5.06 1.10
C ILE A 16 12.50 3.68 1.57
N GLU A 17 12.85 3.30 2.81
CA GLU A 17 12.46 2.04 3.43
C GLU A 17 11.50 2.31 4.59
N LEU A 18 10.56 1.38 4.77
CA LEU A 18 9.68 1.36 5.93
C LEU A 18 10.37 0.67 7.11
N GLY A 19 9.84 0.90 8.31
CA GLY A 19 10.27 0.23 9.52
C GLY A 19 10.93 1.16 10.54
N ILE A 20 11.60 0.55 11.52
CA ILE A 20 12.21 1.29 12.63
C ILE A 20 13.54 1.89 12.18
N VAL A 21 13.65 3.21 12.27
CA VAL A 21 14.90 3.92 12.03
C VAL A 21 15.44 4.46 13.34
N PHE A 22 16.71 4.18 13.61
CA PHE A 22 17.41 4.71 14.77
C PHE A 22 18.21 5.95 14.41
N TYR A 23 18.23 6.94 15.29
CA TYR A 23 19.05 8.14 15.15
C TYR A 23 19.63 8.56 16.50
N ARG A 24 20.72 9.34 16.44
CA ARG A 24 21.30 10.05 17.58
C ARG A 24 21.94 11.33 17.08
N ILE A 25 22.10 12.32 17.95
CA ILE A 25 22.71 13.60 17.62
C ILE A 25 24.10 13.65 18.23
N HIS A 26 25.10 13.95 17.40
CA HIS A 26 26.47 14.21 17.83
C HIS A 26 26.79 15.69 17.59
N ILE A 27 27.26 16.37 18.63
CA ILE A 27 27.67 17.77 18.58
C ILE A 27 29.14 17.88 18.97
N ILE A 28 29.89 18.74 18.27
CA ILE A 28 31.28 19.09 18.58
C ILE A 28 31.37 20.63 18.50
N ASP A 29 31.99 21.26 19.50
CA ASP A 29 32.26 22.71 19.47
C ASP A 29 33.60 23.03 18.77
N PHE A 30 33.90 24.32 18.59
CA PHE A 30 35.16 24.76 17.95
C PHE A 30 36.43 24.40 18.74
N ALA A 31 36.31 24.18 20.05
CA ALA A 31 37.41 23.75 20.89
C ALA A 31 37.60 22.21 20.88
N GLY A 32 36.72 21.48 20.18
CA GLY A 32 36.76 20.03 20.07
C GLY A 32 36.00 19.29 21.18
N ASN A 33 35.27 19.99 22.06
CA ASN A 33 34.44 19.32 23.06
C ASN A 33 33.22 18.70 22.38
N SER A 34 32.94 17.43 22.67
CA SER A 34 31.86 16.68 22.03
C SER A 34 30.87 16.10 23.02
N ASN A 35 29.60 16.00 22.61
CA ASN A 35 28.60 15.21 23.32
C ASN A 35 27.69 14.48 22.32
N VAL A 36 27.12 13.36 22.74
CA VAL A 36 26.24 12.53 21.92
C VAL A 36 25.00 12.13 22.70
N THR A 37 23.85 12.16 22.06
CA THR A 37 22.62 11.63 22.67
C THR A 37 22.62 10.10 22.66
N PRO A 38 21.76 9.46 23.48
CA PRO A 38 21.39 8.06 23.26
C PRO A 38 20.76 7.84 21.87
N TYR A 39 20.57 6.57 21.50
CA TYR A 39 19.76 6.23 20.35
C TYR A 39 18.28 6.49 20.65
N TYR A 40 17.64 7.21 19.74
CA TYR A 40 16.20 7.33 19.62
C TYR A 40 15.73 6.60 18.37
N ASN A 41 14.44 6.36 18.26
CA ASN A 41 13.86 5.77 17.06
C ASN A 41 12.51 6.40 16.72
N PHE A 42 12.13 6.23 15.45
CA PHE A 42 10.78 6.42 14.96
C PHE A 42 10.48 5.31 13.95
N THR A 43 9.20 5.03 13.74
CA THR A 43 8.75 4.05 12.75
C THR A 43 8.26 4.78 11.51
N ILE A 44 8.86 4.47 10.36
CA ILE A 44 8.37 4.88 9.05
C ILE A 44 7.30 3.87 8.62
N ILE A 45 6.11 4.37 8.33
CA ILE A 45 4.96 3.55 7.91
C ILE A 45 4.48 3.99 6.54
N ASP A 46 4.01 3.04 5.75
CA ASP A 46 3.28 3.36 4.54
C ASP A 46 1.90 3.90 4.90
N THR A 47 1.57 5.06 4.36
CA THR A 47 0.26 5.70 4.52
C THR A 47 -0.54 5.74 3.22
N THR A 48 0.06 5.37 2.09
CA THR A 48 -0.60 5.32 0.80
C THR A 48 -1.42 4.05 0.66
N ALA A 49 -2.52 4.11 -0.10
CA ALA A 49 -3.37 2.95 -0.37
C ALA A 49 -3.00 2.35 -1.73
N PRO A 50 -3.17 1.03 -1.92
CA PRO A 50 -2.97 0.41 -3.22
C PRO A 50 -3.96 0.97 -4.25
N SER A 51 -3.53 0.99 -5.51
CA SER A 51 -4.37 1.31 -6.66
C SER A 51 -4.87 0.03 -7.32
N ILE A 52 -6.12 0.05 -7.76
CA ILE A 52 -6.78 -1.07 -8.45
C ILE A 52 -7.36 -0.55 -9.76
N PHE A 53 -7.02 -1.21 -10.84
CA PHE A 53 -7.52 -0.91 -12.18
C PHE A 53 -8.19 -2.15 -12.78
N LEU A 54 -9.31 -1.93 -13.49
CA LEU A 54 -10.00 -2.95 -14.26
C LEU A 54 -9.49 -2.87 -15.70
N ASP A 55 -8.68 -3.85 -16.10
CA ASP A 55 -8.14 -3.92 -17.45
C ASP A 55 -9.15 -4.51 -18.43
N PHE A 56 -9.88 -5.54 -17.98
CA PHE A 56 -10.89 -6.21 -18.79
C PHE A 56 -11.89 -6.97 -17.90
N PRO A 57 -13.16 -7.10 -18.28
CA PRO A 57 -13.84 -6.40 -19.39
C PRO A 57 -14.06 -4.92 -19.06
N SER A 58 -14.55 -4.13 -20.01
CA SER A 58 -14.88 -2.72 -19.77
C SER A 58 -15.80 -2.57 -18.56
N ASN A 59 -15.62 -1.50 -17.79
CA ASN A 59 -16.45 -1.24 -16.62
C ASN A 59 -17.95 -1.19 -16.99
N ASP A 60 -18.81 -1.53 -16.03
CA ASP A 60 -20.26 -1.57 -16.15
C ASP A 60 -20.82 -2.48 -17.26
N SER A 61 -20.01 -3.43 -17.75
CA SER A 61 -20.40 -4.36 -18.80
C SER A 61 -21.08 -5.61 -18.25
N PHE A 62 -22.01 -6.15 -19.02
CA PHE A 62 -22.65 -7.44 -18.73
C PHE A 62 -21.88 -8.57 -19.39
N ILE A 63 -21.32 -9.44 -18.56
CA ILE A 63 -20.49 -10.56 -18.99
C ILE A 63 -21.12 -11.91 -18.63
N ASP A 64 -20.84 -12.89 -19.48
CA ASP A 64 -21.24 -14.27 -19.25
C ASP A 64 -20.19 -14.99 -18.40
N THR A 65 -20.61 -16.07 -17.75
CA THR A 65 -19.75 -16.93 -16.95
C THR A 65 -18.60 -17.48 -17.79
N GLY A 66 -17.43 -17.63 -17.19
CA GLY A 66 -16.21 -18.04 -17.88
C GLY A 66 -15.40 -16.87 -18.46
N THR A 67 -15.94 -15.65 -18.46
CA THR A 67 -15.16 -14.45 -18.76
C THR A 67 -14.20 -14.14 -17.61
N LEU A 68 -12.90 -14.01 -17.89
CA LEU A 68 -11.95 -13.53 -16.88
C LEU A 68 -12.15 -12.04 -16.62
N ILE A 69 -12.12 -11.65 -15.35
CA ILE A 69 -11.98 -10.25 -14.95
C ILE A 69 -10.49 -10.03 -14.69
N ASN A 70 -9.85 -9.23 -15.52
CA ASN A 70 -8.45 -8.87 -15.41
C ASN A 70 -8.29 -7.57 -14.61
N LEU A 71 -7.44 -7.63 -13.59
CA LEU A 71 -7.16 -6.52 -12.70
C LEU A 71 -5.66 -6.25 -12.63
N THR A 72 -5.32 -4.97 -12.57
CA THR A 72 -4.00 -4.52 -12.16
C THR A 72 -4.10 -3.93 -10.77
N ILE A 73 -3.37 -4.51 -9.82
CA ILE A 73 -3.23 -3.99 -8.45
C ILE A 73 -1.78 -3.58 -8.25
N THR A 74 -1.56 -2.33 -7.84
CA THR A 74 -0.22 -1.77 -7.61
C THR A 74 -0.17 -1.04 -6.29
N ASP A 75 0.95 -1.16 -5.60
CA ASP A 75 1.24 -0.44 -4.37
C ASP A 75 2.71 0.00 -4.36
N ALA A 76 3.00 1.18 -3.81
CA ALA A 76 4.36 1.74 -3.80
C ALA A 76 5.31 0.99 -2.85
N HIS A 77 4.78 0.39 -1.78
CA HIS A 77 5.59 -0.28 -0.75
C HIS A 77 5.27 -1.76 -0.55
N SER A 78 4.17 -2.25 -1.10
CA SER A 78 3.85 -3.66 -1.41
C SER A 78 2.36 -3.91 -1.17
N VAL A 79 1.80 -4.85 -1.92
CA VAL A 79 0.44 -5.31 -1.66
C VAL A 79 0.50 -6.38 -0.57
N ASN A 80 -0.09 -6.11 0.60
CA ASN A 80 -0.10 -7.05 1.72
C ASN A 80 -1.06 -8.23 1.47
N THR A 81 -2.36 -7.95 1.34
CA THR A 81 -3.39 -8.95 1.08
C THR A 81 -4.28 -8.53 -0.07
N THR A 82 -4.73 -9.50 -0.86
CA THR A 82 -5.70 -9.30 -1.95
C THR A 82 -6.83 -10.29 -1.83
N TRP A 83 -8.06 -9.80 -1.98
CA TRP A 83 -9.26 -10.62 -1.98
C TRP A 83 -10.32 -9.97 -2.87
N TRP A 84 -11.26 -10.79 -3.33
CA TRP A 84 -12.44 -10.36 -4.05
C TRP A 84 -13.68 -11.05 -3.48
N SER A 85 -14.85 -10.51 -3.77
CA SER A 85 -16.13 -11.09 -3.35
C SER A 85 -17.15 -10.94 -4.47
N ASN A 86 -17.95 -11.99 -4.67
CA ASN A 86 -19.07 -12.00 -5.61
C ASN A 86 -20.46 -12.09 -4.96
N ASP A 87 -20.52 -11.97 -3.65
CA ASP A 87 -21.76 -12.02 -2.86
C ASP A 87 -21.99 -10.76 -2.03
N GLY A 88 -21.38 -9.64 -2.43
CA GLY A 88 -21.52 -8.35 -1.74
C GLY A 88 -20.67 -8.23 -0.47
N GLY A 89 -19.60 -9.02 -0.36
CA GLY A 89 -18.67 -9.01 0.77
C GLY A 89 -19.06 -9.94 1.92
N VAL A 90 -19.97 -10.89 1.68
CA VAL A 90 -20.33 -11.91 2.68
C VAL A 90 -19.21 -12.94 2.79
N THR A 91 -18.62 -13.33 1.66
CA THR A 91 -17.43 -14.18 1.60
C THR A 91 -16.33 -13.52 0.79
N ASN A 92 -15.09 -13.68 1.28
CA ASN A 92 -13.88 -13.23 0.62
C ASN A 92 -13.15 -14.42 0.00
N SER A 93 -12.80 -14.28 -1.27
CA SER A 93 -11.97 -15.22 -2.02
C SER A 93 -10.59 -14.62 -2.23
N THR A 94 -9.55 -15.44 -2.06
CA THR A 94 -8.16 -15.11 -2.40
C THR A 94 -7.68 -15.88 -3.62
N LEU A 95 -8.58 -16.61 -4.30
CA LEU A 95 -8.24 -17.40 -5.48
C LEU A 95 -8.23 -16.51 -6.71
N PHE A 96 -7.03 -16.30 -7.27
CA PHE A 96 -6.81 -15.61 -8.53
C PHE A 96 -6.24 -16.56 -9.58
N VAL A 97 -6.43 -16.22 -10.85
CA VAL A 97 -5.70 -16.79 -11.99
C VAL A 97 -4.62 -15.79 -12.39
N GLY A 98 -3.41 -16.27 -12.67
CA GLY A 98 -2.28 -15.37 -12.89
C GLY A 98 -1.99 -14.55 -11.63
N THR A 99 -1.81 -13.23 -11.78
CA THR A 99 -1.51 -12.35 -10.64
C THR A 99 -2.77 -11.91 -9.91
N TYR A 100 -3.73 -11.28 -10.61
CA TYR A 100 -4.94 -10.70 -9.99
C TYR A 100 -6.23 -10.95 -10.80
N ASP A 101 -6.24 -11.90 -11.72
CA ASP A 101 -7.44 -12.16 -12.53
C ASP A 101 -8.45 -13.03 -11.78
N ILE A 102 -9.74 -12.73 -11.94
CA ILE A 102 -10.83 -13.47 -11.32
C ILE A 102 -11.47 -14.39 -12.35
N ASN A 103 -11.51 -15.69 -12.02
CA ASN A 103 -12.18 -16.69 -12.85
C ASN A 103 -13.66 -16.81 -12.48
N THR A 104 -14.53 -16.48 -13.45
CA THR A 104 -15.98 -16.49 -13.27
C THR A 104 -16.65 -17.77 -13.79
N THR A 105 -15.89 -18.81 -14.18
CA THR A 105 -16.43 -20.06 -14.75
C THR A 105 -17.47 -20.72 -13.85
N ASN A 106 -17.30 -20.62 -12.53
CA ASN A 106 -18.20 -21.22 -11.54
C ASN A 106 -19.31 -20.26 -11.06
N TRP A 107 -19.44 -19.09 -11.67
CA TRP A 107 -20.52 -18.16 -11.35
C TRP A 107 -21.78 -18.58 -12.10
N VAL A 108 -22.93 -18.04 -11.72
CA VAL A 108 -24.22 -18.40 -12.33
C VAL A 108 -24.81 -17.20 -13.05
N GLY A 109 -25.14 -17.39 -14.33
CA GLY A 109 -25.86 -16.41 -15.14
C GLY A 109 -25.01 -15.25 -15.68
N ARG A 110 -25.68 -14.28 -16.30
CA ARG A 110 -25.04 -13.06 -16.82
C ARG A 110 -25.07 -11.98 -15.75
N PHE A 111 -23.94 -11.33 -15.51
CA PHE A 111 -23.79 -10.37 -14.42
C PHE A 111 -23.07 -9.10 -14.87
N ASN A 112 -23.34 -8.00 -14.17
CA ASN A 112 -22.66 -6.73 -14.39
C ASN A 112 -21.39 -6.66 -13.54
N ASN A 113 -20.25 -6.31 -14.15
CA ASN A 113 -18.96 -6.31 -13.47
C ASN A 113 -18.75 -5.15 -12.45
N SER A 114 -19.66 -4.18 -12.37
CA SER A 114 -19.60 -3.04 -11.43
C SER A 114 -19.67 -3.41 -9.94
N ARG A 115 -20.26 -4.57 -9.59
CA ARG A 115 -20.51 -4.96 -8.19
C ARG A 115 -19.37 -5.71 -7.51
N TYR A 116 -18.38 -6.17 -8.27
CA TYR A 116 -17.32 -7.05 -7.75
C TYR A 116 -16.08 -6.29 -7.25
N MET A 117 -16.06 -4.97 -7.42
CA MET A 117 -14.95 -4.10 -7.03
C MET A 117 -15.15 -3.50 -5.61
N GLY A 118 -15.57 -4.34 -4.66
CA GLY A 118 -15.76 -3.95 -3.26
C GLY A 118 -14.44 -3.50 -2.62
N LYS A 119 -14.17 -2.18 -2.63
CA LYS A 119 -12.98 -1.56 -2.05
C LYS A 119 -13.02 -1.62 -0.52
N ARG A 120 -12.56 -2.70 0.10
CA ARG A 120 -12.22 -2.71 1.54
C ARG A 120 -10.99 -3.56 1.84
N PHE A 121 -9.80 -3.05 1.51
CA PHE A 121 -8.59 -3.60 2.15
C PHE A 121 -8.44 -2.97 3.53
N LEU A 122 -8.69 -3.79 4.56
CA LEU A 122 -8.20 -3.53 5.90
C LEU A 122 -6.69 -3.79 5.90
N ARG A 123 -5.93 -2.84 6.45
CA ARG A 123 -4.49 -2.96 6.69
C ARG A 123 -4.19 -4.13 7.62
#